data_AF-A0A2H2ZR89-F1
#
_entry.id   AF-A0A2H2ZR89-F1
#
_cell.length_a   1.000
_cell.length_b   1.000
_cell.length_c   1.000
_cell.angle_alpha   90.00
_cell.angle_beta   90.00
_cell.angle_gamma   90.00
#
_symmetry.space_group_name_H-M   'P 1'
#
loop_
_entity.id
_entity.type
_entity.pdbx_description
1 polymer ?
#
loop_
_entity_poly.entity_id
_entity_poly.type
_entity_poly.pdbx_seq_one_letter_code
_entity_poly.pdbx_strand_id
1 'polypeptide(L)'
;MAWNLTPRPLHEPLKLQAQRSQKEMSHQSYPHHDPIKEPHSVSVKVLRLSQPSLVTQHPIDPPFSPPNTKSQPAPASLAYAPSSTNPDPFLLSPILNLPVSFGSAYVGETFSCTLCANNDLPPDAAKRIRDVRIEAEMKTPGLGGTQKLELGPANNHEGAAAGGGGVDLEPGGTLQRIVGFDLKEEGNHVLAVTVSYYEATETSGRTRTFRKLYQFICKASLIVRTKVSGLDANTSSSGTRKWILEAQLENCSEDVMQLEKVVLDVEDGLGYHDCNWASDGDQKPVLHPGEIEQVCFLVHEKGADSGVRMTPDGRIIFGVLGIGWRGEMGCRGYLSTGKLGARIPVR
;
A
#
# COMPACT_ATOMS: atom_id res chain seq x y z
N MET A 1 16.48 -7.79 8.56
CA MET A 1 15.96 -8.05 9.93
C MET A 1 14.47 -8.28 9.83
N ALA A 2 14.01 -9.45 10.29
CA ALA A 2 12.63 -9.90 10.19
C ALA A 2 11.87 -9.57 11.48
N TRP A 3 10.76 -8.82 11.40
CA TRP A 3 9.87 -8.62 12.56
C TRP A 3 8.53 -9.29 12.34
N ASN A 4 8.10 -10.02 13.38
CA ASN A 4 6.79 -10.62 13.48
C ASN A 4 5.76 -9.50 13.73
N LEU A 5 4.76 -9.38 12.87
CA LEU A 5 3.52 -8.73 13.25
C LEU A 5 2.93 -9.56 14.42
N THR A 6 2.73 -8.96 15.59
CA THR A 6 2.13 -9.62 16.75
C THR A 6 0.64 -9.30 16.81
N PRO A 7 -0.25 -10.30 16.99
CA PRO A 7 -1.66 -10.05 17.19
C PRO A 7 -1.89 -9.38 18.55
N ARG A 8 -2.67 -8.29 18.57
CA ARG A 8 -3.18 -7.71 19.82
C ARG A 8 -4.49 -8.39 20.23
N PRO A 9 -4.72 -8.66 21.52
CA PRO A 9 -6.02 -9.08 22.01
C PRO A 9 -7.00 -7.89 22.00
N LEU A 10 -8.21 -8.10 21.48
CA LEU A 10 -9.35 -7.20 21.68
C LEU A 10 -9.92 -7.45 23.08
N HIS A 11 -9.87 -6.46 23.98
CA HIS A 11 -10.95 -6.10 24.91
C HIS A 11 -10.46 -5.01 25.87
N GLU A 12 -11.03 -3.81 25.75
CA GLU A 12 -11.07 -2.83 26.84
C GLU A 12 -12.48 -2.21 26.84
N PRO A 13 -13.35 -2.52 27.82
CA PRO A 13 -14.65 -1.87 27.91
C PRO A 13 -14.55 -0.58 28.73
N LEU A 14 -15.09 0.49 28.14
CA LEU A 14 -15.38 1.78 28.76
C LEU A 14 -16.16 1.60 30.07
N LYS A 15 -15.64 2.16 31.18
CA LYS A 15 -16.39 2.33 32.43
C LYS A 15 -17.39 3.47 32.27
N LEU A 16 -18.68 3.15 32.20
CA LEU A 16 -19.76 4.08 32.57
C LEU A 16 -20.41 3.56 33.86
N GLN A 17 -20.41 4.38 34.90
CA GLN A 17 -21.13 4.15 36.15
C GLN A 17 -22.63 4.38 35.95
N ALA A 18 -23.47 3.39 36.28
CA ALA A 18 -24.86 3.60 36.71
C ALA A 18 -25.37 2.40 37.53
N GLN A 19 -26.27 2.69 38.48
CA GLN A 19 -26.66 1.91 39.65
C GLN A 19 -27.44 0.59 39.41
N ARG A 20 -27.13 -0.39 40.29
CA ARG A 20 -27.97 -1.41 40.97
C ARG A 20 -29.30 -1.84 40.33
N SER A 21 -29.43 -3.16 40.10
CA SER A 21 -30.46 -3.98 40.76
C SER A 21 -30.04 -5.45 40.79
N GLN A 22 -30.09 -6.03 41.99
CA GLN A 22 -29.78 -7.43 42.31
C GLN A 22 -30.99 -8.30 41.92
N LYS A 23 -30.78 -9.32 41.10
CA LYS A 23 -31.69 -10.47 41.05
C LYS A 23 -30.87 -11.75 40.92
N GLU A 24 -30.85 -12.49 42.00
CA GLU A 24 -30.23 -13.79 42.20
C GLU A 24 -31.04 -14.83 41.40
N MET A 25 -30.42 -15.47 40.41
CA MET A 25 -30.92 -16.70 39.80
C MET A 25 -29.79 -17.71 39.75
N SER A 26 -30.01 -18.79 40.48
CA SER A 26 -29.20 -20.00 40.54
C SER A 26 -29.08 -20.63 39.16
N HIS A 27 -27.88 -20.54 38.57
CA HIS A 27 -27.49 -21.40 37.46
C HIS A 27 -26.22 -22.16 37.86
N GLN A 28 -26.46 -23.44 38.12
CA GLN A 28 -25.51 -24.53 38.26
C GLN A 28 -24.33 -24.35 37.29
N SER A 29 -23.14 -24.10 37.85
CA SER A 29 -21.90 -23.99 37.08
C SER A 29 -21.53 -25.37 36.55
N TYR A 30 -21.83 -25.62 35.28
CA TYR A 30 -21.14 -26.65 34.51
C TYR A 30 -19.78 -26.05 34.11
N PRO A 31 -18.64 -26.66 34.45
CA PRO A 31 -17.37 -26.24 33.89
C PRO A 31 -17.45 -26.46 32.38
N HIS A 32 -17.47 -25.36 31.62
CA HIS A 32 -17.24 -25.38 30.18
C HIS A 32 -15.87 -26.02 29.97
N HIS A 33 -15.89 -27.27 29.50
CA HIS A 33 -14.71 -27.99 29.07
C HIS A 33 -14.26 -27.37 27.75
N ASP A 34 -13.64 -26.19 27.80
CA ASP A 34 -12.95 -25.62 26.65
C ASP A 34 -11.72 -26.52 26.44
N PRO A 35 -11.69 -27.39 25.39
CA PRO A 35 -10.52 -28.21 25.18
C PRO A 35 -9.37 -27.24 24.87
N ILE A 36 -8.36 -27.23 25.74
CA ILE A 36 -7.10 -26.51 25.51
C ILE A 36 -6.65 -26.90 24.11
N LYS A 37 -6.82 -25.99 23.13
CA LYS A 37 -6.43 -26.25 21.74
C LYS A 37 -4.94 -26.54 21.78
N GLU A 38 -4.59 -27.79 21.44
CA GLU A 38 -3.19 -28.22 21.31
C GLU A 38 -2.42 -27.17 20.49
N PRO A 39 -1.19 -26.80 20.86
CA PRO A 39 -0.40 -25.86 20.07
C PRO A 39 -0.25 -26.34 18.62
N HIS A 40 -0.15 -25.39 17.69
CA HIS A 40 0.14 -25.71 16.30
C HIS A 40 1.62 -26.01 16.11
N SER A 41 1.93 -27.04 15.35
CA SER A 41 3.30 -27.43 14.96
C SER A 41 3.88 -26.58 13.82
N VAL A 42 3.04 -25.74 13.22
CA VAL A 42 3.40 -24.79 12.17
C VAL A 42 3.15 -23.38 12.68
N SER A 43 4.14 -22.51 12.56
CA SER A 43 4.00 -21.07 12.80
C SER A 43 3.90 -20.29 11.50
N VAL A 44 3.17 -19.18 11.52
CA VAL A 44 3.20 -18.20 10.45
C VAL A 44 3.89 -16.91 10.91
N LYS A 45 4.81 -16.42 10.08
CA LYS A 45 5.47 -15.13 10.20
C LYS A 45 5.12 -14.29 8.97
N VAL A 46 4.79 -13.03 9.19
CA VAL A 46 4.44 -12.09 8.14
C VAL A 46 5.37 -10.90 8.22
N LEU A 47 5.97 -10.58 7.08
CA LEU A 47 7.07 -9.64 6.97
C LEU A 47 6.76 -8.67 5.84
N ARG A 48 6.49 -7.40 6.15
CA ARG A 48 6.41 -6.36 5.12
C ARG A 48 7.76 -6.29 4.39
N LEU A 49 7.71 -6.29 3.07
CA LEU A 49 8.90 -6.10 2.24
C LEU A 49 9.22 -4.60 2.21
N SER A 50 10.32 -4.20 2.82
CA SER A 50 10.84 -2.85 2.69
C SER A 50 11.71 -2.74 1.44
N GLN A 51 11.71 -1.56 0.84
CA GLN A 51 12.64 -1.24 -0.24
C GLN A 51 13.92 -0.62 0.35
N PRO A 52 15.06 -0.74 -0.34
CA PRO A 52 16.27 -0.01 0.03
C PRO A 52 16.01 1.50 0.02
N SER A 53 16.58 2.22 0.97
CA SER A 53 16.59 3.69 1.00
C SER A 53 18.03 4.21 0.96
N LEU A 54 18.21 5.43 0.46
CA LEU A 54 19.51 6.09 0.48
C LEU A 54 19.79 6.64 1.88
N VAL A 55 21.01 6.41 2.37
CA VAL A 55 21.50 7.03 3.60
C VAL A 55 21.79 8.49 3.33
N THR A 56 21.22 9.39 4.13
CA THR A 56 21.55 10.81 4.09
C THR A 56 23.01 11.00 4.49
N GLN A 57 23.82 11.43 3.53
CA GLN A 57 25.19 11.85 3.79
C GLN A 57 25.22 13.37 3.95
N HIS A 58 25.49 13.84 5.16
CA HIS A 58 25.79 15.24 5.38
C HIS A 58 27.23 15.50 4.93
N PRO A 59 27.47 16.46 4.02
CA PRO A 59 28.83 16.89 3.72
C PRO A 59 29.50 17.33 5.03
N ILE A 60 30.65 16.76 5.34
CA ILE A 60 31.42 17.15 6.50
C ILE A 60 32.20 18.40 6.08
N ASP A 61 31.87 19.56 6.66
CA ASP A 61 32.69 20.75 6.47
C ASP A 61 34.06 20.53 7.12
N PRO A 62 35.18 20.86 6.44
CA PRO A 62 36.50 20.72 7.02
C PRO A 62 36.61 21.56 8.29
N PRO A 63 37.12 21.03 9.41
CA PRO A 63 37.12 21.69 10.73
C PRO A 63 37.93 23.00 10.82
N PHE A 64 38.52 23.47 9.72
CA PHE A 64 39.36 24.67 9.66
C PHE A 64 39.11 25.57 8.43
N SER A 65 37.91 25.52 7.83
CA SER A 65 37.58 26.37 6.68
C SER A 65 37.50 27.84 7.12
N PRO A 66 38.29 28.77 6.52
CA PRO A 66 38.21 30.19 6.88
C PRO A 66 36.82 30.76 6.53
N PRO A 67 36.33 31.78 7.27
CA PRO A 67 34.94 32.25 7.23
C PRO A 67 34.46 32.82 5.89
N ASN A 68 35.31 32.88 4.86
CA ASN A 68 35.00 33.45 3.55
C ASN A 68 35.34 32.54 2.35
N THR A 69 35.73 31.28 2.59
CA THR A 69 35.83 30.29 1.52
C THR A 69 34.49 29.60 1.34
N LYS A 70 33.84 29.78 0.19
CA LYS A 70 32.71 28.93 -0.24
C LYS A 70 33.19 27.48 -0.13
N SER A 71 32.54 26.65 0.68
CA SER A 71 32.82 25.23 0.75
C SER A 71 32.69 24.66 -0.66
N GLN A 72 33.83 24.34 -1.28
CA GLN A 72 33.80 23.48 -2.45
C GLN A 72 33.30 22.14 -1.94
N PRO A 73 32.21 21.58 -2.49
CA PRO A 73 31.80 20.23 -2.10
C PRO A 73 33.02 19.34 -2.35
N ALA A 74 33.61 18.83 -1.27
CA ALA A 74 34.64 17.81 -1.39
C ALA A 74 34.04 16.70 -2.25
N PRO A 75 34.75 16.16 -3.26
CA PRO A 75 34.22 15.06 -4.06
C PRO A 75 33.81 13.94 -3.10
N ALA A 76 32.51 13.85 -2.84
CA ALA A 76 31.94 12.95 -1.87
C ALA A 76 31.92 11.56 -2.49
N SER A 77 33.09 10.92 -2.61
CA SER A 77 33.30 9.51 -3.03
C SER A 77 34.79 9.16 -3.18
N LEU A 78 35.63 9.39 -2.16
CA LEU A 78 36.96 8.76 -2.07
C LEU A 78 37.10 7.85 -0.84
N ALA A 79 35.98 7.43 -0.24
CA ALA A 79 35.99 6.45 0.85
C ALA A 79 36.20 5.00 0.39
N TYR A 80 36.24 4.74 -0.93
CA TYR A 80 36.51 3.42 -1.50
C TYR A 80 37.89 3.38 -2.13
N ALA A 81 38.83 2.72 -1.45
CA ALA A 81 39.96 2.11 -2.13
C ALA A 81 39.40 0.93 -2.96
N PRO A 82 39.78 0.77 -4.24
CA PRO A 82 39.31 -0.36 -5.05
C PRO A 82 39.85 -1.66 -4.44
N SER A 83 39.01 -2.37 -3.67
CA SER A 83 39.32 -3.73 -3.23
C SER A 83 39.22 -4.66 -4.42
N SER A 84 40.26 -5.46 -4.65
CA SER A 84 40.44 -6.35 -5.81
C SER A 84 39.45 -7.52 -5.92
N THR A 85 38.40 -7.54 -5.10
CA THR A 85 37.41 -8.62 -5.01
C THR A 85 36.08 -8.32 -5.70
N ASN A 86 35.86 -7.09 -6.19
CA ASN A 86 34.67 -6.74 -6.96
C ASN A 86 35.05 -5.87 -8.16
N PRO A 87 35.11 -6.41 -9.39
CA PRO A 87 35.60 -5.68 -10.55
C PRO A 87 34.65 -4.57 -11.04
N ASP A 88 33.36 -4.59 -10.65
CA ASP A 88 32.36 -3.58 -11.03
C ASP A 88 31.40 -3.27 -9.86
N PRO A 89 31.83 -2.54 -8.81
CA PRO A 89 30.95 -2.19 -7.71
C PRO A 89 29.91 -1.14 -8.18
N PHE A 90 28.63 -1.45 -8.02
CA PHE A 90 27.56 -0.47 -8.27
C PHE A 90 27.72 0.70 -7.30
N LEU A 91 27.87 1.91 -7.85
CA LEU A 91 28.30 3.11 -7.11
C LEU A 91 27.38 3.47 -5.93
N LEU A 92 26.11 3.07 -5.97
CA LEU A 92 25.15 3.37 -4.91
C LEU A 92 25.05 2.27 -3.83
N SER A 93 25.60 1.06 -4.05
CA SER A 93 25.52 -0.04 -3.09
C SER A 93 25.96 0.34 -1.66
N PRO A 94 27.03 1.14 -1.45
CA PRO A 94 27.48 1.49 -0.09
C PRO A 94 26.57 2.47 0.65
N ILE A 95 25.68 3.16 -0.07
CA ILE A 95 24.78 4.18 0.50
C ILE A 95 23.33 3.70 0.58
N LEU A 96 23.05 2.45 0.19
CA LEU A 96 21.74 1.85 0.33
C LEU A 96 21.64 1.10 1.66
N ASN A 97 20.74 1.54 2.52
CA ASN A 97 20.38 0.83 3.74
C ASN A 97 18.91 0.43 3.72
N LEU A 98 18.56 -0.59 4.51
CA LEU A 98 17.15 -0.83 4.81
C LEU A 98 16.71 0.22 5.84
N PRO A 99 15.52 0.82 5.67
CA PRO A 99 14.95 1.73 6.66
C PRO A 99 14.97 1.12 8.06
N VAL A 100 15.37 1.93 9.05
CA VAL A 100 15.44 1.53 10.47
C VAL A 100 14.06 1.28 11.09
N SER A 101 13.00 1.75 10.43
CA SER A 101 11.61 1.57 10.84
C SER A 101 10.74 1.21 9.63
N PHE A 102 9.59 0.58 9.89
CA PHE A 102 8.72 -0.01 8.86
C PHE A 102 7.86 1.00 8.06
N GLY A 103 8.12 2.30 8.24
CA GLY A 103 7.38 3.39 7.60
C GLY A 103 5.88 3.35 7.86
N SER A 104 5.15 4.36 7.36
CA SER A 104 3.69 4.29 7.29
C SER A 104 3.28 3.48 6.03
N ALA A 105 2.02 3.08 5.96
CA ALA A 105 1.42 2.60 4.71
C ALA A 105 0.57 3.74 4.13
N TYR A 106 0.60 3.89 2.82
CA TYR A 106 0.12 5.09 2.14
C TYR A 106 -0.81 4.73 0.97
N VAL A 107 -1.90 5.47 0.81
CA VAL A 107 -2.87 5.23 -0.27
C VAL A 107 -2.24 5.49 -1.64
N GLY A 108 -2.40 4.54 -2.53
CA GLY A 108 -1.83 4.53 -3.87
C GLY A 108 -0.52 3.78 -3.98
N GLU A 109 0.03 3.29 -2.87
CA GLU A 109 1.16 2.36 -2.87
C GLU A 109 0.69 0.90 -2.94
N THR A 110 1.58 0.01 -3.40
CA THR A 110 1.40 -1.43 -3.30
C THR A 110 1.99 -1.94 -1.98
N PHE A 111 1.11 -2.36 -1.06
CA PHE A 111 1.51 -3.11 0.12
C PHE A 111 2.07 -4.48 -0.28
N SER A 112 3.33 -4.73 0.05
CA SER A 112 4.00 -6.00 -0.26
C SER A 112 4.49 -6.68 1.01
N CYS A 113 4.21 -7.98 1.14
CA CYS A 113 4.68 -8.77 2.27
C CYS A 113 5.06 -10.20 1.87
N THR A 114 5.90 -10.80 2.68
CA THR A 114 6.25 -12.21 2.65
C THR A 114 5.54 -12.94 3.77
N LEU A 115 4.88 -14.04 3.43
CA LEU A 115 4.23 -14.98 4.33
C LEU A 115 5.11 -16.23 4.43
N CYS A 116 5.56 -16.57 5.63
CA CYS A 116 6.37 -17.74 5.90
C CYS A 116 5.62 -18.68 6.84
N ALA A 117 5.24 -19.87 6.36
CA ALA A 117 4.78 -20.96 7.22
C ALA A 117 5.98 -21.87 7.55
N ASN A 118 6.38 -21.92 8.82
CA ASN A 118 7.56 -22.67 9.28
C ASN A 118 7.12 -23.92 10.03
N ASN A 119 7.75 -25.05 9.72
CA ASN A 119 7.61 -26.26 10.50
C ASN A 119 8.48 -26.18 11.76
N ASP A 120 7.85 -26.02 12.91
CA ASP A 120 8.54 -25.85 14.21
C ASP A 120 8.78 -27.20 14.91
N LEU A 121 8.49 -28.33 14.26
CA LEU A 121 8.83 -29.65 14.82
C LEU A 121 10.33 -29.86 14.86
N PRO A 122 10.86 -30.50 15.92
CA PRO A 122 12.24 -30.94 15.96
C PRO A 122 12.45 -32.13 15.00
N PRO A 123 13.71 -32.40 14.57
CA PRO A 123 14.02 -33.47 13.61
C PRO A 123 13.63 -34.88 14.06
N ASP A 124 13.59 -35.11 15.38
CA ASP A 124 13.26 -36.37 16.04
C ASP A 124 11.77 -36.52 16.38
N ALA A 125 10.92 -35.57 15.95
CA ALA A 125 9.50 -35.64 16.20
C ALA A 125 8.84 -36.86 15.55
N ALA A 126 7.99 -37.56 16.31
CA ALA A 126 7.15 -38.65 15.80
C ALA A 126 6.02 -38.19 14.85
N LYS A 127 5.92 -36.87 14.61
CA LYS A 127 4.91 -36.21 13.77
C LYS A 127 5.59 -35.67 12.50
N ARG A 128 4.91 -35.73 11.37
CA ARG A 128 5.35 -35.10 10.10
C ARG A 128 4.32 -34.11 9.59
N ILE A 129 4.79 -33.02 9.00
CA ILE A 129 3.95 -31.95 8.43
C ILE A 129 3.87 -32.12 6.92
N ARG A 130 2.65 -32.27 6.42
CA ARG A 130 2.34 -32.52 5.02
C ARG A 130 1.30 -31.51 4.51
N ASP A 131 1.19 -31.36 3.19
CA ASP A 131 0.14 -30.58 2.53
C ASP A 131 -0.05 -29.16 3.10
N VAL A 132 1.05 -28.45 3.35
CA VAL A 132 1.00 -27.08 3.89
C VAL A 132 0.51 -26.11 2.84
N ARG A 133 -0.53 -25.35 3.17
CA ARG A 133 -1.16 -24.34 2.30
C ARG A 133 -1.33 -23.03 3.06
N ILE A 134 -1.04 -21.94 2.37
CA ILE A 134 -1.27 -20.57 2.85
C ILE A 134 -2.41 -19.99 2.02
N GLU A 135 -3.34 -19.33 2.67
CA GLU A 135 -4.33 -18.45 2.04
C GLU A 135 -4.25 -17.08 2.71
N ALA A 136 -4.34 -16.02 1.90
CA ALA A 136 -4.30 -14.65 2.40
C ALA A 136 -5.51 -13.88 1.88
N GLU A 137 -6.05 -13.03 2.73
CA GLU A 137 -7.18 -12.17 2.41
C GLU A 137 -6.94 -10.78 3.01
N MET A 138 -7.34 -9.74 2.29
CA MET A 138 -7.31 -8.36 2.77
C MET A 138 -8.73 -7.89 3.08
N LYS A 139 -8.90 -7.31 4.27
CA LYS A 139 -10.12 -6.57 4.63
C LYS A 139 -9.79 -5.08 4.63
N THR A 140 -10.44 -4.32 3.74
CA THR A 140 -10.31 -2.86 3.68
C THR A 140 -11.40 -2.16 4.51
N PRO A 141 -11.18 -0.90 4.92
CA PRO A 141 -12.14 -0.12 5.69
C PRO A 141 -13.49 0.13 4.99
N GLY A 142 -13.49 0.41 3.68
CA GLY A 142 -14.63 0.94 2.94
C GLY A 142 -15.56 -0.12 2.35
N LEU A 143 -15.01 -1.21 1.82
CA LEU A 143 -15.80 -2.22 1.10
C LEU A 143 -16.56 -3.20 1.99
N GLY A 144 -16.20 -3.32 3.28
CA GLY A 144 -16.77 -4.30 4.22
C GLY A 144 -16.53 -5.78 3.85
N GLY A 145 -16.26 -6.06 2.58
CA GLY A 145 -15.90 -7.33 2.00
C GLY A 145 -14.43 -7.67 2.22
N THR A 146 -14.17 -8.97 2.20
CA THR A 146 -12.83 -9.55 2.30
C THR A 146 -12.38 -9.94 0.90
N GLN A 147 -11.25 -9.42 0.45
CA GLN A 147 -10.69 -9.73 -0.87
C GLN A 147 -9.63 -10.83 -0.72
N LYS A 148 -9.82 -11.97 -1.38
CA LYS A 148 -8.78 -13.01 -1.47
C LYS A 148 -7.59 -12.49 -2.27
N LEU A 149 -6.39 -12.70 -1.74
CA LEU A 149 -5.14 -12.25 -2.35
C LEU A 149 -4.50 -13.39 -3.14
N GLU A 150 -4.00 -13.05 -4.32
CA GLU A 150 -3.21 -13.98 -5.12
C GLU A 150 -1.81 -14.09 -4.52
N LEU A 151 -1.37 -15.33 -4.29
CA LEU A 151 -0.05 -15.60 -3.74
C LEU A 151 0.94 -15.81 -4.88
N GLY A 152 2.07 -15.09 -4.85
CA GLY A 152 3.18 -15.29 -5.76
C GLY A 152 3.76 -16.71 -5.70
N PRO A 153 4.61 -17.10 -6.66
CA PRO A 153 5.20 -18.43 -6.72
C PRO A 153 5.96 -18.80 -5.43
N ALA A 154 5.94 -20.08 -5.07
CA ALA A 154 6.71 -20.57 -3.92
C ALA A 154 8.21 -20.58 -4.26
N ASN A 155 9.06 -20.20 -3.30
CA ASN A 155 10.51 -20.11 -3.48
C ASN A 155 11.26 -21.46 -3.50
N ASN A 156 10.54 -22.59 -3.54
CA ASN A 156 11.19 -23.89 -3.51
C ASN A 156 11.72 -24.22 -4.91
N HIS A 157 13.03 -24.09 -5.06
CA HIS A 157 13.80 -24.74 -6.10
C HIS A 157 13.47 -26.24 -6.05
N GLU A 158 13.08 -26.82 -7.18
CA GLU A 158 12.55 -28.19 -7.38
C GLU A 158 11.01 -28.33 -7.30
N GLY A 159 10.38 -28.24 -8.47
CA GLY A 159 9.26 -29.10 -8.84
C GLY A 159 7.88 -28.86 -8.21
N ALA A 160 7.68 -27.82 -7.39
CA ALA A 160 6.34 -27.48 -6.90
C ALA A 160 5.51 -26.83 -8.01
N ALA A 161 4.81 -27.68 -8.78
CA ALA A 161 3.91 -27.30 -9.85
C ALA A 161 2.97 -26.16 -9.43
N ALA A 162 2.73 -25.25 -10.37
CA ALA A 162 1.79 -24.13 -10.31
C ALA A 162 0.32 -24.57 -10.25
N GLY A 163 0.00 -25.60 -9.45
CA GLY A 163 -1.33 -26.16 -9.34
C GLY A 163 -1.62 -26.57 -7.91
N GLY A 164 -2.31 -25.71 -7.16
CA GLY A 164 -3.24 -25.98 -6.05
C GLY A 164 -2.92 -26.97 -4.91
N GLY A 165 -1.84 -27.76 -4.98
CA GLY A 165 -1.44 -28.75 -4.00
C GLY A 165 -0.62 -28.11 -2.89
N GLY A 166 -0.82 -28.56 -1.66
CA GLY A 166 0.04 -28.15 -0.55
C GLY A 166 1.43 -28.75 -0.66
N VAL A 167 2.34 -28.18 0.12
CA VAL A 167 3.77 -28.53 0.12
C VAL A 167 4.10 -29.26 1.40
N ASP A 168 4.81 -30.38 1.29
CA ASP A 168 5.33 -31.09 2.45
C ASP A 168 6.56 -30.38 3.01
N LEU A 169 6.63 -30.23 4.33
CA LEU A 169 7.73 -29.53 4.99
C LEU A 169 8.49 -30.48 5.91
N GLU A 170 9.78 -30.64 5.63
CA GLU A 170 10.71 -31.27 6.58
C GLU A 170 10.80 -30.46 7.89
N PRO A 171 11.23 -31.06 9.01
CA PRO A 171 11.49 -30.33 10.26
C PRO A 171 12.41 -29.11 10.04
N GLY A 172 11.98 -27.92 10.50
CA GLY A 172 12.67 -26.66 10.24
C GLY A 172 12.45 -26.06 8.84
N GLY A 173 11.77 -26.77 7.93
CA GLY A 173 11.42 -26.30 6.60
C GLY A 173 10.43 -25.14 6.62
N THR A 174 10.44 -24.31 5.57
CA THR A 174 9.58 -23.13 5.46
C THR A 174 8.94 -23.04 4.08
N LEU A 175 7.62 -22.84 4.04
CA LEU A 175 6.91 -22.44 2.83
C LEU A 175 6.79 -20.91 2.80
N GLN A 176 7.41 -20.28 1.81
CA GLN A 176 7.37 -18.84 1.62
C GLN A 176 6.50 -18.44 0.42
N ARG A 177 5.65 -17.43 0.61
CA ARG A 177 4.83 -16.82 -0.44
C ARG A 177 4.90 -15.30 -0.35
N ILE A 178 4.90 -14.62 -1.49
CA ILE A 178 4.86 -13.15 -1.55
C ILE A 178 3.46 -12.71 -1.93
N VAL A 179 2.98 -11.64 -1.30
CA VAL A 179 1.68 -11.02 -1.57
C VAL A 179 1.87 -9.55 -1.83
N GLY A 180 1.24 -9.07 -2.89
CA GLY A 180 1.08 -7.65 -3.22
C GLY A 180 -0.39 -7.25 -3.15
N PHE A 181 -0.68 -6.05 -2.65
CA PHE A 181 -2.01 -5.49 -2.58
C PHE A 181 -1.98 -3.97 -2.74
N ASP A 182 -2.73 -3.41 -3.68
CA ASP A 182 -2.79 -1.97 -3.89
C ASP A 182 -3.72 -1.31 -2.88
N LEU A 183 -3.17 -0.37 -2.11
CA LEU A 183 -3.90 0.36 -1.08
C LEU A 183 -4.71 1.48 -1.71
N LYS A 184 -6.04 1.34 -1.75
CA LYS A 184 -6.93 2.34 -2.35
C LYS A 184 -7.70 3.20 -1.35
N GLU A 185 -7.70 2.80 -0.10
CA GLU A 185 -8.54 3.37 0.95
C GLU A 185 -7.71 3.68 2.20
N GLU A 186 -8.04 4.79 2.84
CA GLU A 186 -7.45 5.18 4.13
C GLU A 186 -8.11 4.41 5.27
N GLY A 187 -7.36 4.19 6.36
CA GLY A 187 -7.86 3.61 7.60
C GLY A 187 -7.31 2.22 7.91
N ASN A 188 -8.07 1.45 8.69
CA ASN A 188 -7.64 0.16 9.24
C ASN A 188 -7.78 -0.99 8.23
N HIS A 189 -6.65 -1.45 7.71
CA HIS A 189 -6.58 -2.67 6.90
C HIS A 189 -6.25 -3.88 7.77
N VAL A 190 -6.85 -5.02 7.46
CA VAL A 190 -6.58 -6.29 8.14
C VAL A 190 -6.21 -7.36 7.13
N LEU A 191 -4.95 -7.81 7.18
CA LEU A 191 -4.47 -8.97 6.46
C LEU A 191 -4.80 -10.23 7.28
N ALA A 192 -5.69 -11.06 6.77
CA ALA A 192 -6.04 -12.34 7.34
C ALA A 192 -5.25 -13.46 6.64
N VAL A 193 -4.44 -14.19 7.39
CA VAL A 193 -3.65 -15.31 6.87
C VAL A 193 -4.15 -16.60 7.49
N THR A 194 -4.62 -17.51 6.63
CA THR A 194 -5.06 -18.85 7.01
C THR A 194 -4.00 -19.84 6.58
N VAL A 195 -3.52 -20.66 7.51
CA VAL A 195 -2.60 -21.76 7.22
C VAL A 195 -3.32 -23.06 7.51
N SER A 196 -3.32 -23.97 6.55
CA SER A 196 -3.80 -25.34 6.70
C SER A 196 -2.68 -26.31 6.42
N TYR A 197 -2.61 -27.39 7.18
CA TYR A 197 -1.61 -28.44 7.03
C TYR A 197 -2.16 -29.77 7.53
N TYR A 198 -1.57 -30.87 7.08
CA TYR A 198 -1.85 -32.21 7.56
C TYR A 198 -0.75 -32.67 8.51
N GLU A 199 -1.13 -33.01 9.73
CA GLU A 199 -0.23 -33.55 10.75
C GLU A 199 -0.35 -35.08 10.73
N ALA A 200 0.70 -35.77 10.28
CA ALA A 200 0.76 -37.22 10.18
C ALA A 200 1.58 -37.83 11.32
N THR A 201 1.04 -38.81 12.02
CA THR A 201 1.76 -39.74 12.90
C THR A 201 1.87 -41.11 12.23
N GLU A 202 2.64 -42.03 12.81
CA GLU A 202 2.83 -43.38 12.22
C GLU A 202 1.53 -44.16 11.98
N THR A 203 0.50 -43.89 12.78
CA THR A 203 -0.75 -44.67 12.78
C THR A 203 -1.99 -43.86 12.39
N SER A 204 -1.89 -42.53 12.23
CA SER A 204 -3.03 -41.67 11.94
C SER A 204 -2.58 -40.31 11.41
N GLY A 205 -3.50 -39.47 10.98
CA GLY A 205 -3.19 -38.06 10.76
C GLY A 205 -4.43 -37.20 10.72
N ARG A 206 -4.23 -35.89 10.91
CA ARG A 206 -5.30 -34.91 11.05
C ARG A 206 -4.95 -33.62 10.33
N THR A 207 -5.92 -33.08 9.59
CA THR A 207 -5.83 -31.72 9.05
C THR A 207 -6.05 -30.69 10.16
N ARG A 208 -5.14 -29.73 10.26
CA ARG A 208 -5.21 -28.62 11.20
C ARG A 208 -5.14 -27.32 10.43
N THR A 209 -5.95 -26.36 10.88
CA THR A 209 -6.04 -25.04 10.27
C THR A 209 -6.04 -23.99 11.37
N PHE A 210 -5.34 -22.89 11.14
CA PHE A 210 -5.43 -21.70 11.98
C PHE A 210 -5.44 -20.44 11.14
N ARG A 211 -5.98 -19.36 11.70
CA ARG A 211 -6.09 -18.06 11.06
C ARG A 211 -5.50 -16.99 11.97
N LYS A 212 -4.60 -16.16 11.46
CA LYS A 212 -4.05 -14.99 12.14
C LYS A 212 -4.44 -13.72 11.41
N LEU A 213 -4.74 -12.68 12.17
CA LEU A 213 -5.12 -11.37 11.65
C LEU A 213 -4.04 -10.36 11.98
N TYR A 214 -3.65 -9.57 10.98
CA TYR A 214 -2.62 -8.55 11.08
C TYR A 214 -3.21 -7.21 10.68
N GLN A 215 -3.31 -6.30 11.64
CA GLN A 215 -3.91 -4.98 11.42
C GLN A 215 -2.83 -3.92 11.21
N PHE A 216 -3.03 -3.06 10.23
CA PHE A 216 -2.21 -1.87 9.99
C PHE A 216 -3.09 -0.70 9.53
N ILE A 217 -2.55 0.52 9.64
CA ILE A 217 -3.25 1.75 9.24
C ILE A 217 -2.63 2.27 7.96
N CYS A 218 -3.48 2.55 6.97
CA CYS A 218 -3.14 3.25 5.75
C CYS A 218 -3.49 4.74 5.88
N LYS A 219 -2.52 5.62 5.62
CA LYS A 219 -2.67 7.08 5.63
C LYS A 219 -2.84 7.61 4.20
N ALA A 220 -3.36 8.82 4.07
CA ALA A 220 -3.39 9.53 2.78
C ALA A 220 -1.95 9.83 2.31
N SER A 221 -1.62 9.53 1.05
CA SER A 221 -0.37 10.01 0.42
C SER A 221 -0.56 11.36 -0.21
N LEU A 222 -1.71 11.54 -0.86
CA LEU A 222 -2.05 12.72 -1.63
C LEU A 222 -3.50 13.09 -1.34
N ILE A 223 -3.73 14.33 -0.93
CA ILE A 223 -5.08 14.88 -0.81
C ILE A 223 -5.39 15.64 -2.11
N VAL A 224 -6.54 15.31 -2.72
CA VAL A 224 -7.01 15.94 -3.95
C VAL A 224 -8.21 16.82 -3.64
N ARG A 225 -8.10 18.12 -3.90
CA ARG A 225 -9.22 19.07 -3.81
C ARG A 225 -9.55 19.60 -5.20
N THR A 226 -10.73 19.27 -5.71
CA THR A 226 -11.15 19.66 -7.06
C THR A 226 -12.16 20.79 -7.05
N LYS A 227 -12.06 21.71 -8.02
CA LYS A 227 -13.02 22.78 -8.27
C LYS A 227 -13.33 22.85 -9.75
N VAL A 228 -14.60 23.03 -10.10
CA VAL A 228 -15.04 23.18 -11.48
C VAL A 228 -15.74 24.52 -11.66
N SER A 229 -15.38 25.23 -12.73
CA SER A 229 -15.91 26.55 -13.07
C SER A 229 -16.40 26.54 -14.53
N GLY A 230 -17.55 27.17 -14.80
CA GLY A 230 -18.01 27.39 -16.18
C GLY A 230 -17.22 28.52 -16.85
N LEU A 231 -16.88 28.34 -18.13
CA LEU A 231 -16.29 29.38 -18.96
C LEU A 231 -17.35 29.91 -19.93
N ASP A 232 -17.63 31.21 -19.86
CA ASP A 232 -18.75 31.83 -20.59
C ASP A 232 -18.63 31.63 -22.12
N ALA A 233 -19.75 31.24 -22.73
CA ALA A 233 -19.87 30.95 -24.17
C ALA A 233 -19.58 32.17 -25.07
N ASN A 234 -19.59 33.38 -24.52
CA ASN A 234 -19.29 34.62 -25.24
C ASN A 234 -17.83 34.69 -25.75
N THR A 235 -16.96 33.83 -25.22
CA THR A 235 -15.54 33.72 -25.60
C THR A 235 -15.29 32.64 -26.65
N SER A 236 -16.30 31.83 -27.01
CA SER A 236 -16.17 30.72 -27.94
C SER A 236 -16.94 30.98 -29.23
N SER A 237 -16.21 31.19 -30.32
CA SER A 237 -16.72 31.26 -31.70
C SER A 237 -17.46 29.98 -32.16
N SER A 238 -17.39 28.90 -31.37
CA SER A 238 -17.85 27.54 -31.68
C SER A 238 -19.21 27.18 -31.06
N GLY A 239 -19.77 28.01 -30.16
CA GLY A 239 -21.03 27.69 -29.45
C GLY A 239 -20.97 26.50 -28.47
N THR A 240 -19.82 25.82 -28.37
CA THR A 240 -19.55 24.68 -27.49
C THR A 240 -19.24 25.14 -26.07
N ARG A 241 -19.86 24.50 -25.07
CA ARG A 241 -19.60 24.83 -23.65
C ARG A 241 -18.20 24.41 -23.24
N LYS A 242 -17.59 25.23 -22.37
CA LYS A 242 -16.25 25.01 -21.83
C LYS A 242 -16.26 25.15 -20.31
N TRP A 243 -15.38 24.41 -19.66
CA TRP A 243 -15.23 24.39 -18.22
C TRP A 243 -13.76 24.34 -17.84
N ILE A 244 -13.44 24.95 -16.70
CA ILE A 244 -12.12 24.86 -16.09
C ILE A 244 -12.26 23.93 -14.90
N LEU A 245 -11.47 22.85 -14.91
CA LEU A 245 -11.34 21.92 -13.79
C LEU A 245 -9.96 22.11 -13.17
N GLU A 246 -9.95 22.64 -11.95
CA GLU A 246 -8.74 22.80 -11.14
C GLU A 246 -8.67 21.68 -10.10
N ALA A 247 -7.48 21.13 -9.88
CA ALA A 247 -7.24 20.23 -8.76
C ALA A 247 -5.98 20.67 -7.99
N GLN A 248 -6.10 20.74 -6.68
CA GLN A 248 -4.96 20.93 -5.77
C GLN A 248 -4.53 19.55 -5.26
N LEU A 249 -3.26 19.24 -5.45
CA LEU A 249 -2.62 17.99 -5.08
C LEU A 249 -1.66 18.30 -3.92
N GLU A 250 -2.04 17.90 -2.70
CA GLU A 250 -1.23 18.11 -1.50
C GLU A 250 -0.51 16.82 -1.12
N ASN A 251 0.82 16.84 -1.01
CA ASN A 251 1.60 15.70 -0.51
C ASN A 251 1.43 15.60 1.02
N CYS A 252 0.74 14.56 1.48
CA CYS A 252 0.55 14.27 2.90
C CYS A 252 1.40 13.09 3.41
N SER A 253 2.28 12.56 2.55
CA SER A 253 3.25 11.56 2.93
C SER A 253 4.46 12.18 3.64
N GLU A 254 5.27 11.34 4.26
CA GLU A 254 6.53 11.76 4.90
C GLU A 254 7.69 11.83 3.88
N ASP A 255 7.47 11.33 2.67
CA ASP A 255 8.47 11.21 1.61
C ASP A 255 8.27 12.24 0.50
N VAL A 256 9.36 12.53 -0.22
CA VAL A 256 9.30 13.36 -1.43
C VAL A 256 8.71 12.54 -2.57
N MET A 257 7.80 13.14 -3.34
CA MET A 257 7.22 12.50 -4.52
C MET A 257 7.33 13.40 -5.75
N GLN A 258 7.66 12.81 -6.89
CA GLN A 258 7.62 13.45 -8.19
C GLN A 258 6.37 13.04 -8.94
N LEU A 259 5.55 14.01 -9.35
CA LEU A 259 4.35 13.73 -10.14
C LEU A 259 4.75 13.23 -11.53
N GLU A 260 4.33 12.03 -11.91
CA GLU A 260 4.66 11.46 -13.23
C GLU A 260 3.63 11.78 -14.28
N LYS A 261 2.35 11.71 -13.90
CA LYS A 261 1.23 11.77 -14.82
C LYS A 261 -0.02 12.20 -14.07
N VAL A 262 -0.73 13.21 -14.58
CA VAL A 262 -2.05 13.61 -14.09
C VAL A 262 -2.97 13.65 -15.29
N VAL A 263 -4.00 12.80 -15.31
CA VAL A 263 -4.88 12.61 -16.47
C VAL A 263 -6.32 12.69 -16.03
N LEU A 264 -7.12 13.38 -16.83
CA LEU A 264 -8.57 13.39 -16.69
C LEU A 264 -9.17 12.37 -17.66
N ASP A 265 -9.69 11.27 -17.14
CA ASP A 265 -10.48 10.30 -17.90
C ASP A 265 -11.91 10.82 -18.02
N VAL A 266 -12.21 11.48 -19.14
CA VAL A 266 -13.47 12.19 -19.36
C VAL A 266 -14.61 11.27 -19.81
N GLU A 267 -15.84 11.59 -19.39
CA GLU A 267 -17.04 10.88 -19.85
C GLU A 267 -17.32 11.10 -21.35
N ASP A 268 -18.16 10.22 -21.92
CA ASP A 268 -18.59 10.28 -23.31
C ASP A 268 -19.16 11.68 -23.67
N GLY A 269 -18.77 12.20 -24.83
CA GLY A 269 -19.19 13.52 -25.31
C GLY A 269 -18.31 14.68 -24.83
N LEU A 270 -17.42 14.46 -23.87
CA LEU A 270 -16.46 15.47 -23.38
C LEU A 270 -15.06 15.22 -23.93
N GLY A 271 -14.31 16.30 -24.10
CA GLY A 271 -12.87 16.33 -24.36
C GLY A 271 -12.19 17.28 -23.38
N TYR A 272 -10.89 17.15 -23.21
CA TYR A 272 -10.13 18.09 -22.37
C TYR A 272 -8.83 18.50 -23.04
N HIS A 273 -8.31 19.64 -22.62
CA HIS A 273 -6.97 20.11 -22.90
C HIS A 273 -6.20 20.19 -21.58
N ASP A 274 -5.01 19.59 -21.55
CA ASP A 274 -4.10 19.60 -20.41
C ASP A 274 -3.33 20.93 -20.38
N CYS A 275 -3.47 21.68 -19.28
CA CYS A 275 -2.81 22.98 -19.11
C CYS A 275 -1.61 22.91 -18.14
N ASN A 276 -1.13 21.71 -17.81
CA ASN A 276 -0.07 21.48 -16.81
C ASN A 276 1.32 21.58 -17.47
N TRP A 277 2.14 20.53 -17.36
CA TRP A 277 3.47 20.42 -17.97
C TRP A 277 3.38 19.96 -19.43
N ALA A 278 2.92 20.85 -20.32
CA ALA A 278 2.45 20.49 -21.65
C ALA A 278 3.53 20.15 -22.72
N SER A 279 4.82 20.02 -22.37
CA SER A 279 5.89 19.79 -23.37
C SER A 279 6.86 18.68 -22.97
N ASP A 280 7.29 17.89 -23.96
CA ASP A 280 8.43 16.97 -23.85
C ASP A 280 9.68 17.81 -23.52
N GLY A 281 10.07 17.83 -22.24
CA GLY A 281 11.16 18.65 -21.72
C GLY A 281 10.81 19.52 -20.51
N ASP A 282 9.53 19.67 -20.14
CA ASP A 282 9.15 20.43 -18.95
C ASP A 282 9.40 19.60 -17.67
N GLN A 283 9.94 20.23 -16.63
CA GLN A 283 10.36 19.51 -15.43
C GLN A 283 9.14 19.12 -14.60
N LYS A 284 8.91 17.81 -14.47
CA LYS A 284 7.84 17.25 -13.64
C LYS A 284 7.95 17.73 -12.18
N PRO A 285 6.86 18.25 -11.57
CA PRO A 285 6.89 18.77 -10.22
C PRO A 285 7.31 17.73 -9.19
N VAL A 286 8.14 18.17 -8.26
CA VAL A 286 8.59 17.40 -7.10
C VAL A 286 7.98 18.06 -5.88
N LEU A 287 7.20 17.31 -5.12
CA LEU A 287 6.49 17.76 -3.94
C LEU A 287 7.15 17.22 -2.69
N HIS A 288 7.66 18.11 -1.85
CA HIS A 288 8.05 17.80 -0.49
C HIS A 288 6.81 17.58 0.41
N PRO A 289 6.98 16.92 1.57
CA PRO A 289 5.90 16.77 2.54
C PRO A 289 5.23 18.11 2.87
N GLY A 290 3.90 18.17 2.69
CA GLY A 290 3.08 19.36 2.92
C GLY A 290 3.00 20.34 1.75
N GLU A 291 3.76 20.14 0.67
CA GLU A 291 3.66 21.00 -0.52
C GLU A 291 2.44 20.68 -1.36
N ILE A 292 1.98 21.70 -2.09
CA ILE A 292 0.76 21.66 -2.89
C ILE A 292 1.10 22.04 -4.33
N GLU A 293 0.70 21.20 -5.28
CA GLU A 293 0.72 21.50 -6.71
C GLU A 293 -0.70 21.77 -7.21
N GLN A 294 -0.88 22.80 -8.03
CA GLN A 294 -2.16 23.09 -8.66
C GLN A 294 -2.13 22.70 -10.14
N VAL A 295 -3.01 21.79 -10.52
CA VAL A 295 -3.21 21.34 -11.90
C VAL A 295 -4.53 21.85 -12.46
N CYS A 296 -4.59 22.05 -13.78
CA CYS A 296 -5.73 22.63 -14.47
C CYS A 296 -6.01 21.91 -15.80
N PHE A 297 -7.29 21.68 -16.08
CA PHE A 297 -7.78 21.09 -17.31
C PHE A 297 -8.88 21.96 -17.91
N LEU A 298 -8.77 22.27 -19.20
CA LEU A 298 -9.84 22.92 -19.95
C LEU A 298 -10.72 21.85 -20.61
N VAL A 299 -11.88 21.60 -20.01
CA VAL A 299 -12.86 20.63 -20.50
C VAL A 299 -13.81 21.30 -21.49
N HIS A 300 -14.18 20.61 -22.56
CA HIS A 300 -15.06 21.11 -23.60
C HIS A 300 -15.98 20.00 -24.14
N GLU A 301 -17.15 20.40 -24.66
CA GLU A 301 -18.02 19.50 -25.41
C GLU A 301 -17.40 19.17 -26.77
N LYS A 302 -17.40 17.89 -27.16
CA LYS A 302 -16.90 17.44 -28.47
C LYS A 302 -17.84 17.81 -29.63
N GLY A 303 -19.05 18.28 -29.34
CA GLY A 303 -20.02 18.75 -30.32
C GLY A 303 -21.33 19.22 -29.67
N ALA A 304 -22.12 20.00 -30.41
CA ALA A 304 -23.38 20.58 -29.91
C ALA A 304 -24.45 19.53 -29.52
N ASP A 305 -24.34 18.31 -30.06
CA ASP A 305 -25.28 17.20 -29.82
C ASP A 305 -24.62 16.04 -29.04
N SER A 306 -23.53 16.33 -28.32
CA SER A 306 -22.64 15.32 -27.72
C SER A 306 -23.23 14.55 -26.53
N GLY A 307 -24.45 14.85 -26.11
CA GLY A 307 -25.16 14.07 -25.09
C GLY A 307 -24.43 13.99 -23.74
N VAL A 308 -23.94 15.13 -23.25
CA VAL A 308 -23.24 15.23 -21.95
C VAL A 308 -24.07 14.57 -20.86
N ARG A 309 -23.50 13.56 -20.19
CA ARG A 309 -24.17 12.84 -19.10
C ARG A 309 -24.46 13.79 -17.94
N MET A 310 -25.74 14.07 -17.74
CA MET A 310 -26.26 14.75 -16.56
C MET A 310 -26.93 13.73 -15.63
N THR A 311 -26.70 13.90 -14.33
CA THR A 311 -27.47 13.17 -13.33
C THR A 311 -28.88 13.75 -13.21
N PRO A 312 -29.85 13.01 -12.63
CA PRO A 312 -31.23 13.48 -12.46
C PRO A 312 -31.36 14.79 -11.68
N ASP A 313 -30.36 15.14 -10.87
CA ASP A 313 -30.29 16.37 -10.09
C ASP A 313 -29.58 17.53 -10.82
N GLY A 314 -29.33 17.40 -12.13
CA GLY A 314 -28.78 18.45 -12.98
C GLY A 314 -27.26 18.66 -12.84
N ARG A 315 -26.53 17.68 -12.29
CA ARG A 315 -25.06 17.73 -12.17
C ARG A 315 -24.44 17.16 -13.45
N ILE A 316 -23.50 17.89 -14.06
CA ILE A 316 -22.69 17.35 -15.16
C ILE A 316 -21.60 16.48 -14.54
N ILE A 317 -21.41 15.28 -15.07
CA ILE A 317 -20.29 14.39 -14.70
C ILE A 317 -19.17 14.57 -15.73
N PHE A 318 -18.00 14.98 -15.27
CA PHE A 318 -16.85 15.27 -16.13
C PHE A 318 -16.00 14.03 -16.38
N GLY A 319 -15.83 13.18 -15.38
CA GLY A 319 -14.90 12.06 -15.47
C GLY A 319 -14.22 11.71 -14.15
N VAL A 320 -13.07 11.04 -14.23
CA VAL A 320 -12.23 10.65 -13.09
C VAL A 320 -10.82 11.21 -13.27
N LEU A 321 -10.25 11.78 -12.21
CA LEU A 321 -8.86 12.23 -12.21
C LEU A 321 -7.95 11.08 -11.75
N GLY A 322 -6.99 10.71 -12.58
CA GLY A 322 -5.93 9.75 -12.26
C GLY A 322 -4.60 10.48 -12.06
N ILE A 323 -3.94 10.20 -10.94
CA ILE A 323 -2.65 10.77 -10.55
C ILE A 323 -1.66 9.64 -10.34
N GLY A 324 -0.53 9.68 -11.05
CA GLY A 324 0.60 8.78 -10.84
C GLY A 324 1.84 9.57 -10.41
N TRP A 325 2.60 9.02 -9.48
CA TRP A 325 3.84 9.61 -8.99
C TRP A 325 4.94 8.57 -8.80
N ARG A 326 6.17 9.07 -8.68
CA ARG A 326 7.31 8.30 -8.21
C ARG A 326 7.80 8.84 -6.88
N GLY A 327 8.00 7.94 -5.94
CA GLY A 327 8.74 8.22 -4.71
C GLY A 327 10.23 7.93 -4.88
N GLU A 328 10.94 7.95 -3.76
CA GLU A 328 12.34 7.58 -3.69
C GLU A 328 12.59 6.17 -4.25
N MET A 329 13.78 5.97 -4.83
CA MET A 329 14.23 4.68 -5.37
C MET A 329 13.33 4.06 -6.45
N GLY A 330 12.45 4.85 -7.06
CA GLY A 330 11.60 4.41 -8.16
C GLY A 330 10.31 3.71 -7.73
N CYS A 331 9.95 3.76 -6.45
CA CYS A 331 8.62 3.41 -5.96
C CYS A 331 7.57 4.16 -6.78
N ARG A 332 6.55 3.46 -7.27
CA ARG A 332 5.44 4.08 -7.98
C ARG A 332 4.22 4.10 -7.11
N GLY A 333 3.49 5.21 -7.15
CA GLY A 333 2.17 5.30 -6.56
C GLY A 333 1.14 5.79 -7.58
N TYR A 334 -0.11 5.41 -7.36
CA TYR A 334 -1.23 5.84 -8.19
C TYR A 334 -2.49 6.06 -7.35
N LEU A 335 -3.19 7.16 -7.63
CA LEU A 335 -4.47 7.51 -7.01
C LEU A 335 -5.48 7.86 -8.11
N SER A 336 -6.71 7.39 -7.93
CA SER A 336 -7.85 7.82 -8.76
C SER A 336 -8.92 8.43 -7.89
N THR A 337 -9.50 9.55 -8.31
CA THR A 337 -10.66 10.13 -7.62
C THR A 337 -11.94 9.34 -7.93
N GLY A 338 -13.01 9.64 -7.21
CA GLY A 338 -14.36 9.31 -7.69
C GLY A 338 -14.76 10.14 -8.91
N LYS A 339 -15.97 9.88 -9.44
CA LYS A 339 -16.53 10.67 -10.55
C LYS A 339 -16.69 12.14 -10.13
N LEU A 340 -15.96 13.01 -10.81
CA LEU A 340 -15.99 14.45 -10.63
C LEU A 340 -17.23 15.00 -11.34
N GLY A 341 -18.03 15.77 -10.61
CA GLY A 341 -19.20 16.43 -11.18
C GLY A 341 -19.42 17.79 -10.56
N ALA A 342 -20.07 18.69 -11.28
CA ALA A 342 -20.46 20.00 -10.76
C ALA A 342 -21.86 20.39 -11.22
N ARG A 343 -22.59 21.07 -10.34
CA ARG A 343 -23.80 21.80 -10.73
C ARG A 343 -23.35 23.13 -11.26
N ILE A 344 -23.61 23.38 -12.53
CA ILE A 344 -23.27 24.66 -13.14
C ILE A 344 -24.57 25.45 -13.19
N PRO A 345 -24.69 26.54 -12.42
CA PRO A 345 -25.88 27.36 -12.45
C PRO A 345 -26.06 27.90 -13.88
N VAL A 346 -27.20 27.59 -14.48
CA VAL A 346 -27.66 28.27 -15.69
C VAL A 346 -27.94 29.71 -15.27
N ARG A 347 -27.09 30.64 -15.69
CA ARG A 347 -27.34 32.07 -15.49
C ARG A 347 -28.24 32.61 -16.59
#